data_AF-A0AAZ3NW87-F1
#
_entry.id   AF-A0AAZ3NW87-F1
#
_cell.length_a   1.000
_cell.length_b   1.000
_cell.length_c   1.000
_cell.angle_alpha   90.00
_cell.angle_beta   90.00
_cell.angle_gamma   90.00
#
_symmetry.space_group_name_H-M   'P 1'
#
loop_
_entity.id
_entity.type
_entity.pdbx_description
1 polymer ?
#
loop_
_entity_poly.entity_id
_entity_poly.type
_entity_poly.pdbx_seq_one_letter_code
_entity_poly.pdbx_strand_id
1 'polypeptide(L)'
;MDIKERSTMTEFWKEHSRQATVEEMMLDSHAQELTLHELPEILSLLPSLSGQRVLELGAGIGRYTSHLLTQASHVTAVDFMESFVEKNRQDNSHHGNASFLQADVTKLDFPKNSFDIIFSNWLLMYLSDEELTSLTERMLGWLCPGGYLFFRESCNYQSGDCKRTFNPTHYRSSAHYSHLMTTTLREESEGAEKQVFGFDIVLNKTVQTYIKMKNNQNQVCWLLEKVGRDTACQEGFRTFQQFLDNQQYTRKGILRYEKIFGAGYVSTGGHSTTKEFVNLLNLKPRMKVLDVGCGIGGGNFYMAKAFGVEVLGLDLSANMVDIAIERAMEEKLPSVHFEVADATKREFPEASFDVVYSRDTILHIDDKLALFKRFHSWLKPGGQVLITDYCCGEKPWTPQFQEYVKQRGYILYTPPEYGKTMYCLSVSVSLCMCLSLSLCLSFCLSLYVSVSLSLSLSLSLSLSLSLSLSLSLSLCLSLSLSLSLCLSLSLSLSVSLSLSLSLCLSLSLSVSLAPSLSLSLSLSLSLCLSLSLSLSLSLSVSLAISLCLCLCLSLSLSLSLSLCVSVCLCLCLSLSLTHAHTHSCNSGDHQGLK
;
A
#
# COMPACT_ATOMS: atom_id res chain seq x y z
N MET A 1 -33.37 -3.83 28.28
CA MET A 1 -32.65 -5.09 28.00
C MET A 1 -33.58 -6.23 28.39
N ASP A 2 -33.99 -7.06 27.44
CA ASP A 2 -34.80 -8.25 27.73
C ASP A 2 -33.88 -9.33 28.32
N ILE A 3 -34.01 -9.56 29.63
CA ILE A 3 -33.19 -10.51 30.39
C ILE A 3 -33.36 -11.93 29.83
N LYS A 4 -34.55 -12.26 29.31
CA LYS A 4 -34.85 -13.60 28.78
C LYS A 4 -34.12 -13.85 27.46
N GLU A 5 -34.12 -12.87 26.57
CA GLU A 5 -33.43 -12.97 25.28
C GLU A 5 -31.92 -13.16 25.46
N ARG A 6 -31.31 -12.34 26.33
CA ARG A 6 -29.88 -12.43 26.65
C ARG A 6 -29.49 -13.77 27.28
N SER A 7 -30.34 -14.32 28.17
CA SER A 7 -30.14 -15.66 28.73
C SER A 7 -30.21 -16.75 27.66
N THR A 8 -31.21 -16.65 26.76
CA THR A 8 -31.41 -17.61 25.67
C THR A 8 -30.21 -17.64 24.71
N MET A 9 -29.65 -16.47 24.37
CA MET A 9 -28.45 -16.37 23.54
C MET A 9 -27.21 -16.95 24.22
N THR A 10 -27.08 -16.75 25.54
CA THR A 10 -26.00 -17.32 26.34
C THR A 10 -26.09 -18.85 26.38
N GLU A 11 -27.28 -19.40 26.56
CA GLU A 11 -27.51 -20.85 26.54
C GLU A 11 -27.18 -21.45 25.17
N PHE A 12 -27.54 -20.76 24.09
CA PHE A 12 -27.24 -21.19 22.72
C PHE A 12 -25.73 -21.36 22.52
N TRP A 13 -24.94 -20.36 22.87
CA TRP A 13 -23.48 -20.44 22.72
C TRP A 13 -22.82 -21.39 23.72
N LYS A 14 -23.38 -21.62 24.91
CA LYS A 14 -22.92 -22.69 25.81
C LYS A 14 -23.11 -24.09 25.21
N GLU A 15 -24.14 -24.31 24.39
CA GLU A 15 -24.30 -25.57 23.65
C GLU A 15 -23.23 -25.73 22.57
N HIS A 16 -22.83 -24.63 21.94
CA HIS A 16 -21.94 -24.58 20.79
C HIS A 16 -20.53 -24.04 21.09
N SER A 17 -20.03 -24.22 22.31
CA SER A 17 -18.67 -23.79 22.69
C SER A 17 -17.92 -24.79 23.57
N ARG A 18 -18.37 -26.05 23.57
CA ARG A 18 -17.89 -27.08 24.51
C ARG A 18 -16.51 -27.60 24.15
N GLN A 19 -16.25 -27.78 22.87
CA GLN A 19 -15.00 -28.31 22.34
C GLN A 19 -14.04 -27.22 21.85
N ALA A 20 -14.52 -25.98 21.72
CA ALA A 20 -13.70 -24.85 21.24
C ALA A 20 -13.04 -25.16 19.89
N THR A 21 -13.85 -25.65 18.95
CA THR A 21 -13.43 -25.98 17.58
C THR A 21 -13.97 -24.98 16.55
N VAL A 22 -13.43 -25.04 15.33
CA VAL A 22 -13.85 -24.17 14.22
C VAL A 22 -15.27 -24.53 13.77
N GLU A 23 -15.65 -25.80 13.83
CA GLU A 23 -16.98 -26.32 13.50
C GLU A 23 -18.05 -25.82 14.45
N GLU A 24 -17.74 -25.80 15.75
CA GLU A 24 -18.63 -25.22 16.77
C GLU A 24 -18.82 -23.72 16.57
N MET A 25 -17.75 -22.99 16.25
CA MET A 25 -17.82 -21.55 16.00
C MET A 25 -18.60 -21.20 14.72
N MET A 26 -18.36 -21.91 13.62
CA MET A 26 -19.01 -21.63 12.33
C MET A 26 -20.39 -22.29 12.20
N LEU A 27 -20.73 -23.20 13.12
CA LEU A 27 -21.95 -24.02 13.09
C LEU A 27 -22.11 -24.75 11.75
N ASP A 28 -21.01 -25.26 11.21
CA ASP A 28 -20.92 -25.84 9.88
C ASP A 28 -20.06 -27.11 9.87
N SER A 29 -20.52 -28.14 9.16
CA SER A 29 -19.80 -29.42 9.04
C SER A 29 -18.55 -29.34 8.15
N HIS A 30 -18.42 -28.30 7.31
CA HIS A 30 -17.28 -28.04 6.42
C HIS A 30 -16.48 -26.80 6.87
N ALA A 31 -16.52 -26.46 8.16
CA ALA A 31 -15.99 -25.21 8.68
C ALA A 31 -14.50 -24.99 8.40
N GLN A 32 -13.68 -26.04 8.42
CA GLN A 32 -12.25 -25.92 8.08
C GLN A 32 -12.04 -25.49 6.63
N GLU A 33 -12.71 -26.14 5.69
CA GLU A 33 -12.58 -25.82 4.27
C GLU A 33 -13.10 -24.42 3.97
N LEU A 34 -14.25 -24.05 4.55
CA LEU A 34 -14.78 -22.68 4.45
C LEU A 34 -13.78 -21.67 5.01
N THR A 35 -13.17 -21.95 6.16
CA THR A 35 -12.17 -21.08 6.78
C THR A 35 -10.97 -20.84 5.87
N LEU A 36 -10.46 -21.88 5.19
CA LEU A 36 -9.30 -21.75 4.29
C LEU A 36 -9.52 -20.73 3.17
N HIS A 37 -10.76 -20.58 2.70
CA HIS A 37 -11.11 -19.70 1.59
C HIS A 37 -11.66 -18.34 2.05
N GLU A 38 -12.48 -18.31 3.11
CA GLU A 38 -13.15 -17.09 3.56
C GLU A 38 -12.22 -16.19 4.38
N LEU A 39 -11.32 -16.76 5.18
CA LEU A 39 -10.39 -15.97 6.00
C LEU A 39 -9.55 -14.97 5.19
N PRO A 40 -8.84 -15.39 4.10
CA PRO A 40 -8.07 -14.43 3.30
C PRO A 40 -8.96 -13.43 2.57
N GLU A 41 -10.19 -13.82 2.19
CA GLU A 41 -11.15 -12.91 1.60
C GLU A 41 -11.53 -11.78 2.57
N ILE A 42 -11.90 -12.12 3.81
CA ILE A 42 -12.30 -11.15 4.84
C ILE A 42 -11.13 -10.25 5.24
N LEU A 43 -9.94 -10.81 5.48
CA LEU A 43 -8.76 -10.02 5.84
C LEU A 43 -8.35 -9.05 4.73
N SER A 44 -8.57 -9.39 3.45
CA SER A 44 -8.25 -8.51 2.32
C SER A 44 -9.15 -7.26 2.22
N LEU A 45 -10.25 -7.22 2.97
CA LEU A 45 -11.18 -6.09 3.00
C LEU A 45 -10.86 -5.09 4.11
N LEU A 46 -9.99 -5.45 5.05
CA LEU A 46 -9.60 -4.56 6.13
C LEU A 46 -8.67 -3.47 5.63
N PRO A 47 -8.74 -2.25 6.20
CA PRO A 47 -7.73 -1.23 5.97
C PRO A 47 -6.38 -1.68 6.53
N SER A 48 -5.31 -0.95 6.21
CA SER A 48 -3.99 -1.23 6.76
C SER A 48 -4.02 -1.29 8.28
N LEU A 49 -3.62 -2.44 8.84
CA LEU A 49 -3.58 -2.69 10.28
C LEU A 49 -2.29 -2.17 10.93
N SER A 50 -1.29 -1.79 10.12
CA SER A 50 0.03 -1.38 10.62
C SER A 50 -0.07 -0.17 11.55
N GLY A 51 0.34 -0.36 12.80
CA GLY A 51 0.29 0.69 13.82
C GLY A 51 -1.07 0.86 14.50
N GLN A 52 -2.12 0.17 14.05
CA GLN A 52 -3.49 0.35 14.54
C GLN A 52 -3.77 -0.46 15.81
N ARG A 53 -4.58 0.11 16.71
CA ARG A 53 -5.18 -0.59 17.87
C ARG A 53 -6.52 -1.19 17.43
N VAL A 54 -6.61 -2.52 17.49
CA VAL A 54 -7.76 -3.28 17.02
C VAL A 54 -8.55 -3.82 18.20
N LEU A 55 -9.87 -3.64 18.18
CA LEU A 55 -10.82 -4.33 19.05
C LEU A 55 -11.54 -5.42 18.24
N GLU A 56 -11.29 -6.68 18.59
CA GLU A 56 -11.99 -7.83 18.00
C GLU A 56 -13.13 -8.26 18.94
N LEU A 57 -14.37 -8.11 18.49
CA LEU A 57 -15.58 -8.45 19.24
C LEU A 57 -16.16 -9.78 18.76
N GLY A 58 -16.41 -10.70 19.68
CA GLY A 58 -16.81 -12.07 19.35
C GLY A 58 -15.66 -12.86 18.74
N ALA A 59 -14.46 -12.75 19.34
CA ALA A 59 -13.22 -13.32 18.81
C ALA A 59 -13.23 -14.86 18.72
N GLY A 60 -14.12 -15.52 19.48
CA GLY A 60 -14.15 -16.96 19.61
C GLY A 60 -12.78 -17.52 20.01
N ILE A 61 -12.39 -18.61 19.36
CA ILE A 61 -11.11 -19.29 19.60
C ILE A 61 -9.90 -18.58 18.97
N GLY A 62 -10.10 -17.42 18.33
CA GLY A 62 -9.01 -16.60 17.78
C GLY A 62 -8.63 -16.88 16.33
N ARG A 63 -9.62 -17.26 15.51
CA ARG A 63 -9.45 -17.54 14.08
C ARG A 63 -8.87 -16.34 13.33
N TYR A 64 -9.37 -15.14 13.62
CA TYR A 64 -8.84 -13.89 13.07
C TYR A 64 -7.79 -13.25 13.97
N THR A 65 -7.90 -13.36 15.30
CA THR A 65 -6.96 -12.81 16.28
C THR A 65 -5.49 -13.04 15.91
N SER A 66 -5.14 -14.28 15.58
CA SER A 66 -3.78 -14.67 15.16
C SER A 66 -3.24 -13.83 14.01
N HIS A 67 -4.07 -13.57 12.99
CA HIS A 67 -3.70 -12.80 11.82
C HIS A 67 -3.64 -11.30 12.12
N LEU A 68 -4.62 -10.78 12.87
CA LEU A 68 -4.65 -9.38 13.28
C LEU A 68 -3.40 -9.01 14.09
N LEU A 69 -2.96 -9.89 14.99
CA LEU A 69 -1.78 -9.70 15.84
C LEU A 69 -0.46 -9.58 15.07
N THR A 70 -0.39 -10.13 13.86
CA THR A 70 0.84 -10.05 13.04
C THR A 70 1.08 -8.66 12.44
N GLN A 71 0.05 -7.81 12.36
CA GLN A 71 0.11 -6.51 11.71
C GLN A 71 -0.27 -5.34 12.62
N ALA A 72 -1.22 -5.55 13.53
CA ALA A 72 -1.71 -4.54 14.45
C ALA A 72 -0.70 -4.19 15.54
N SER A 73 -0.71 -2.94 16.01
CA SER A 73 0.10 -2.54 17.17
C SER A 73 -0.39 -3.17 18.46
N HIS A 74 -1.70 -3.36 18.60
CA HIS A 74 -2.33 -4.08 19.69
C HIS A 74 -3.67 -4.68 19.24
N VAL A 75 -4.01 -5.87 19.75
CA VAL A 75 -5.33 -6.48 19.56
C VAL A 75 -5.95 -6.79 20.92
N THR A 76 -7.12 -6.19 21.17
CA THR A 76 -8.00 -6.57 22.29
C THR A 76 -9.05 -7.55 21.75
N ALA A 77 -8.89 -8.83 22.04
CA ALA A 77 -9.82 -9.89 21.67
C ALA A 77 -10.84 -10.13 22.79
N VAL A 78 -12.13 -9.99 22.46
CA VAL A 78 -13.23 -10.12 23.42
C VAL A 78 -14.19 -11.22 22.98
N ASP A 79 -14.51 -12.12 23.90
CA ASP A 79 -15.60 -13.07 23.75
C ASP A 79 -16.29 -13.29 25.10
N PHE A 80 -17.58 -13.64 25.11
CA PHE A 80 -18.30 -13.89 26.35
C PHE A 80 -18.18 -15.35 26.84
N MET A 81 -17.77 -16.27 25.96
CA MET A 81 -17.55 -17.68 26.30
C MET A 81 -16.12 -17.89 26.80
N GLU A 82 -15.99 -18.28 28.07
CA GLU A 82 -14.69 -18.50 28.72
C GLU A 82 -13.84 -19.56 28.02
N SER A 83 -14.45 -20.67 27.57
CA SER A 83 -13.75 -21.73 26.83
C SER A 83 -13.09 -21.22 25.55
N PHE A 84 -13.76 -20.33 24.83
CA PHE A 84 -13.25 -19.71 23.61
C PHE A 84 -12.13 -18.72 23.91
N VAL A 85 -12.31 -17.83 24.89
CA VAL A 85 -11.27 -16.87 25.31
C VAL A 85 -10.02 -17.59 25.75
N GLU A 86 -10.14 -18.66 26.53
CA GLU A 86 -9.00 -19.42 27.02
C GLU A 86 -8.29 -20.18 25.89
N LYS A 87 -9.04 -20.75 24.94
CA LYS A 87 -8.45 -21.35 23.75
C LYS A 87 -7.69 -20.31 22.91
N ASN A 88 -8.28 -19.13 22.71
CA ASN A 88 -7.64 -18.02 21.99
C ASN A 88 -6.35 -17.56 22.71
N ARG A 89 -6.39 -17.43 24.04
CA ARG A 89 -5.23 -17.09 24.86
C ARG A 89 -4.14 -18.15 24.73
N GLN A 90 -4.47 -19.44 24.78
CA GLN A 90 -3.51 -20.52 24.63
C GLN A 90 -2.80 -20.46 23.28
N ASP A 91 -3.55 -20.21 22.20
CA ASP A 91 -3.02 -20.21 20.85
C ASP A 91 -2.22 -18.93 20.54
N ASN A 92 -2.59 -17.78 21.13
CA ASN A 92 -2.07 -16.46 20.74
C ASN A 92 -1.29 -15.71 21.83
N SER A 93 -1.16 -16.21 23.07
CA SER A 93 -0.44 -15.52 24.16
C SER A 93 1.06 -15.34 23.93
N HIS A 94 1.64 -16.06 22.97
CA HIS A 94 3.02 -15.86 22.54
C HIS A 94 3.23 -14.50 21.84
N HIS A 95 2.16 -13.84 21.40
CA HIS A 95 2.17 -12.46 20.94
C HIS A 95 2.15 -11.48 22.12
N GLY A 96 3.19 -10.65 22.24
CA GLY A 96 3.30 -9.65 23.32
C GLY A 96 2.34 -8.44 23.19
N ASN A 97 1.56 -8.38 22.12
CA ASN A 97 0.65 -7.29 21.75
C ASN A 97 -0.84 -7.68 21.82
N ALA A 98 -1.20 -8.68 22.63
CA ALA A 98 -2.58 -9.17 22.77
C ALA A 98 -3.17 -8.91 24.17
N SER A 99 -4.44 -8.53 24.22
CA SER A 99 -5.28 -8.54 25.44
C SER A 99 -6.49 -9.45 25.21
N PHE A 100 -6.73 -10.39 26.12
CA PHE A 100 -7.87 -11.32 26.03
C PHE A 100 -8.85 -11.05 27.17
N LEU A 101 -10.09 -10.67 26.83
CA LEU A 101 -11.13 -10.29 27.77
C LEU A 101 -12.35 -11.20 27.65
N GLN A 102 -12.76 -11.80 28.76
CA GLN A 102 -14.04 -12.49 28.84
C GLN A 102 -15.15 -11.51 29.24
N ALA A 103 -15.99 -11.11 28.29
CA ALA A 103 -17.06 -10.14 28.54
C ALA A 103 -18.18 -10.21 27.49
N ASP A 104 -19.40 -9.91 27.93
CA ASP A 104 -20.52 -9.70 27.02
C ASP A 104 -20.45 -8.29 26.41
N VAL A 105 -20.47 -8.20 25.09
CA VAL A 105 -20.40 -6.94 24.32
C VAL A 105 -21.47 -5.93 24.72
N THR A 106 -22.63 -6.39 25.18
CA THR A 106 -23.71 -5.53 25.65
C THR A 106 -23.39 -4.78 26.94
N LYS A 107 -22.37 -5.21 27.69
CA LYS A 107 -21.94 -4.63 28.97
C LYS A 107 -20.55 -3.99 28.90
N LEU A 108 -19.87 -4.07 27.76
CA LEU A 108 -18.58 -3.44 27.57
C LEU A 108 -18.71 -1.92 27.65
N ASP A 109 -17.67 -1.31 28.22
CA ASP A 109 -17.46 0.13 28.18
C ASP A 109 -15.95 0.40 28.13
N PHE A 110 -15.50 0.91 27.00
CA PHE A 110 -14.13 1.37 26.80
C PHE A 110 -14.09 2.90 26.80
N PRO A 111 -12.94 3.50 27.16
CA PRO A 111 -12.75 4.94 27.01
C PRO A 111 -12.99 5.39 25.56
N LYS A 112 -13.35 6.66 25.37
CA LYS A 112 -13.51 7.22 24.03
C LYS A 112 -12.19 7.18 23.25
N ASN A 113 -12.26 7.04 21.92
CA ASN A 113 -11.10 7.10 21.02
C ASN A 113 -9.97 6.10 21.40
N SER A 114 -10.37 4.93 21.89
CA SER A 114 -9.46 3.87 22.33
C SER A 114 -8.98 2.95 21.20
N PHE A 115 -9.72 2.89 20.09
CA PHE A 115 -9.45 1.97 19.01
C PHE A 115 -9.48 2.68 17.67
N ASP A 116 -8.65 2.20 16.76
CA ASP A 116 -8.58 2.70 15.40
C ASP A 116 -9.41 1.80 14.47
N ILE A 117 -9.55 0.51 14.83
CA ILE A 117 -10.38 -0.48 14.12
C ILE A 117 -11.18 -1.31 15.12
N ILE A 118 -12.47 -1.48 14.86
CA ILE A 118 -13.31 -2.49 15.49
C ILE A 118 -13.64 -3.55 14.45
N PHE A 119 -13.41 -4.81 14.78
CA PHE A 119 -13.63 -5.96 13.91
C PHE A 119 -14.59 -6.95 14.58
N SER A 120 -15.59 -7.42 13.83
CA SER A 120 -16.41 -8.56 14.21
C SER A 120 -16.76 -9.42 13.00
N ASN A 121 -17.00 -10.71 13.21
CA ASN A 121 -17.45 -11.61 12.16
C ASN A 121 -18.44 -12.63 12.76
N TRP A 122 -19.73 -12.41 12.49
CA TRP A 122 -20.90 -12.99 13.14
C TRP A 122 -20.99 -12.67 14.62
N LEU A 123 -21.48 -11.47 14.90
CA LEU A 123 -21.74 -11.04 16.27
C LEU A 123 -23.12 -10.39 16.39
N LEU A 124 -23.43 -9.49 15.47
CA LEU A 124 -24.58 -8.60 15.57
C LEU A 124 -25.90 -9.33 15.36
N MET A 125 -25.88 -10.46 14.63
CA MET A 125 -27.00 -11.40 14.54
C MET A 125 -27.37 -12.08 15.87
N TYR A 126 -26.55 -11.94 16.91
CA TYR A 126 -26.80 -12.46 18.26
C TYR A 126 -27.25 -11.39 19.27
N LEU A 127 -27.60 -10.21 18.80
CA LEU A 127 -28.10 -9.09 19.61
C LEU A 127 -29.53 -8.75 19.21
N SER A 128 -30.37 -8.31 20.16
CA SER A 128 -31.65 -7.67 19.85
C SER A 128 -31.44 -6.35 19.11
N ASP A 129 -32.48 -5.77 18.52
CA ASP A 129 -32.38 -4.47 17.82
C ASP A 129 -31.97 -3.34 18.78
N GLU A 130 -32.46 -3.37 20.03
CA GLU A 130 -32.09 -2.40 21.07
C GLU A 130 -30.63 -2.57 21.50
N GLU A 131 -30.18 -3.81 21.68
CA GLU A 131 -28.80 -4.12 22.06
C GLU A 131 -27.81 -3.75 20.94
N LEU A 132 -28.19 -4.01 19.69
CA LEU A 132 -27.43 -3.64 18.51
C LEU A 132 -27.31 -2.11 18.36
N THR A 133 -28.42 -1.39 18.53
CA THR A 133 -28.41 0.09 18.49
C THR A 133 -27.48 0.65 19.57
N SER A 134 -27.63 0.18 20.81
CA SER A 134 -26.79 0.61 21.93
C SER A 134 -25.31 0.24 21.76
N LEU A 135 -25.00 -0.93 21.21
CA LEU A 135 -23.62 -1.31 20.89
C LEU A 135 -23.05 -0.42 19.78
N THR A 136 -23.82 -0.12 18.74
CA THR A 136 -23.39 0.74 17.62
C THR A 136 -23.03 2.15 18.10
N GLU A 137 -23.86 2.75 18.96
CA GLU A 137 -23.54 4.03 19.60
C GLU A 137 -22.26 3.95 20.43
N ARG A 138 -22.03 2.86 21.17
CA ARG A 138 -20.78 2.67 21.91
C ARG A 138 -19.56 2.52 21.02
N MET A 139 -19.65 1.73 19.96
CA MET A 139 -18.58 1.56 18.96
C MET A 139 -18.19 2.89 18.32
N LEU A 140 -19.15 3.76 18.02
CA LEU A 140 -18.86 5.14 17.57
C LEU A 140 -18.00 5.90 18.58
N GLY A 141 -18.29 5.80 19.88
CA GLY A 141 -17.51 6.49 20.90
C GLY A 141 -16.12 5.90 21.11
N TRP A 142 -16.00 4.58 20.99
CA TRP A 142 -14.72 3.88 21.18
C TRP A 142 -13.75 4.10 20.02
N LEU A 143 -14.25 4.29 18.80
CA LEU A 143 -13.44 4.57 17.62
C LEU A 143 -12.89 6.00 17.63
N CYS A 144 -11.61 6.15 17.26
CA CYS A 144 -11.04 7.43 16.87
C CYS A 144 -11.77 8.01 15.63
N PRO A 145 -11.86 9.35 15.48
CA PRO A 145 -12.31 9.95 14.22
C PRO A 145 -11.49 9.43 13.02
N GLY A 146 -12.16 9.01 11.95
CA GLY A 146 -11.54 8.32 10.81
C GLY A 146 -11.25 6.84 11.03
N GLY A 147 -11.54 6.30 12.22
CA GLY A 147 -11.42 4.87 12.53
C GLY A 147 -12.51 4.03 11.85
N TYR A 148 -12.25 2.72 11.74
CA TYR A 148 -13.08 1.82 10.95
C TYR A 148 -13.82 0.79 11.79
N LEU A 149 -15.06 0.49 11.42
CA LEU A 149 -15.84 -0.65 11.90
C LEU A 149 -16.00 -1.66 10.76
N PHE A 150 -15.45 -2.84 10.92
CA PHE A 150 -15.73 -3.99 10.07
C PHE A 150 -16.68 -4.95 10.79
N PHE A 151 -17.74 -5.37 10.11
CA PHE A 151 -18.57 -6.47 10.59
C PHE A 151 -19.09 -7.33 9.43
N ARG A 152 -19.40 -8.59 9.72
CA ARG A 152 -19.97 -9.55 8.76
C ARG A 152 -21.10 -10.31 9.43
N GLU A 153 -22.23 -10.46 8.74
CA GLU A 153 -23.40 -11.16 9.28
C GLU A 153 -24.01 -12.16 8.30
N SER A 154 -24.80 -13.10 8.84
CA SER A 154 -25.75 -13.87 8.04
C SER A 154 -27.06 -13.10 7.91
N CYS A 155 -27.38 -12.68 6.69
CA CYS A 155 -28.63 -12.02 6.38
C CYS A 155 -29.73 -13.02 6.00
N ASN A 156 -30.99 -12.64 6.18
CA ASN A 156 -32.22 -13.31 5.74
C ASN A 156 -32.49 -14.72 6.30
N TYR A 157 -31.50 -15.63 6.29
CA TYR A 157 -31.62 -16.99 6.79
C TYR A 157 -30.27 -17.59 7.23
N GLN A 158 -30.37 -18.75 7.86
CA GLN A 158 -29.25 -19.51 8.41
C GLN A 158 -28.21 -19.90 7.35
N SER A 159 -26.92 -19.78 7.71
CA SER A 159 -25.79 -20.20 6.86
C SER A 159 -25.37 -21.65 7.09
N GLY A 160 -24.98 -21.99 8.32
CA GLY A 160 -24.43 -23.31 8.68
C GLY A 160 -25.45 -24.44 8.59
N ASP A 161 -24.98 -25.67 8.44
CA ASP A 161 -25.80 -26.88 8.27
C ASP A 161 -25.94 -27.72 9.56
N CYS A 162 -25.20 -27.37 10.63
CA CYS A 162 -25.29 -28.07 11.90
C CYS A 162 -26.71 -28.05 12.47
N LYS A 163 -27.16 -29.21 12.95
CA LYS A 163 -28.47 -29.36 13.62
C LYS A 163 -28.44 -28.61 14.96
N ARG A 164 -29.51 -27.87 15.24
CA ARG A 164 -29.67 -27.05 16.46
C ARG A 164 -30.91 -27.50 17.21
N THR A 165 -30.83 -27.55 18.54
CA THR A 165 -31.98 -27.82 19.42
C THR A 165 -32.96 -26.65 19.43
N PHE A 166 -32.44 -25.42 19.41
CA PHE A 166 -33.14 -24.16 19.20
C PHE A 166 -32.22 -23.15 18.48
N ASN A 167 -32.78 -22.07 17.94
CA ASN A 167 -32.01 -21.08 17.17
C ASN A 167 -32.55 -19.67 17.44
N PRO A 168 -31.96 -18.92 18.39
CA PRO A 168 -32.40 -17.56 18.74
C PRO A 168 -31.79 -16.48 17.84
N THR A 169 -31.12 -16.86 16.75
CA THR A 169 -30.36 -15.95 15.89
C THR A 169 -31.27 -15.02 15.08
N HIS A 170 -30.88 -13.75 14.99
CA HIS A 170 -31.58 -12.72 14.21
C HIS A 170 -31.03 -12.59 12.79
N TYR A 171 -31.70 -13.21 11.81
CA TYR A 171 -31.33 -13.11 10.39
C TYR A 171 -31.99 -11.90 9.72
N ARG A 172 -31.45 -10.71 9.97
CA ARG A 172 -31.94 -9.45 9.38
C ARG A 172 -31.58 -9.32 7.90
N SER A 173 -32.24 -8.42 7.17
CA SER A 173 -31.81 -8.08 5.82
C SER A 173 -30.54 -7.22 5.82
N SER A 174 -29.79 -7.23 4.72
CA SER A 174 -28.61 -6.35 4.54
C SER A 174 -28.98 -4.86 4.61
N ALA A 175 -30.17 -4.50 4.09
CA ALA A 175 -30.72 -3.16 4.16
C ALA A 175 -31.00 -2.72 5.61
N HIS A 176 -31.48 -3.63 6.48
CA HIS A 176 -31.70 -3.31 7.89
C HIS A 176 -30.38 -2.94 8.57
N TYR A 177 -29.33 -3.76 8.43
CA TYR A 177 -28.01 -3.44 9.02
C TYR A 177 -27.46 -2.11 8.50
N SER A 178 -27.52 -1.89 7.19
CA SER A 178 -27.03 -0.66 6.56
C SER A 178 -27.78 0.58 7.07
N HIS A 179 -29.11 0.48 7.22
CA HIS A 179 -29.94 1.56 7.75
C HIS A 179 -29.60 1.87 9.21
N LEU A 180 -29.57 0.86 10.09
CA LEU A 180 -29.27 1.04 11.50
C LEU A 180 -27.88 1.68 11.70
N MET A 181 -26.87 1.16 11.01
CA MET A 181 -25.50 1.67 11.14
C MET A 181 -25.34 3.11 10.66
N THR A 182 -25.90 3.46 9.50
CA THR A 182 -25.75 4.80 8.90
C THR A 182 -26.64 5.86 9.55
N THR A 183 -27.71 5.46 10.25
CA THR A 183 -28.59 6.38 10.97
C THR A 183 -28.17 6.61 12.42
N THR A 184 -27.37 5.73 12.99
CA THR A 184 -26.86 5.90 14.36
C THR A 184 -25.94 7.12 14.41
N LEU A 185 -26.22 8.00 15.37
CA LEU A 185 -25.44 9.22 15.62
C LEU A 185 -24.99 9.24 17.07
N ARG A 186 -23.80 9.78 17.29
CA ARG A 186 -23.30 10.04 18.64
C ARG A 186 -22.84 11.49 18.74
N GLU A 187 -23.40 12.20 19.71
CA GLU A 187 -22.90 13.52 20.09
C GLU A 187 -21.74 13.36 21.08
N GLU A 188 -20.63 14.02 20.77
CA GLU A 188 -19.48 14.11 21.65
C GLU A 188 -19.26 15.58 22.00
N SER A 189 -19.21 15.89 23.30
CA SER A 189 -18.88 17.21 23.80
C SER A 189 -17.42 17.24 24.25
N GLU A 190 -16.60 18.07 23.62
CA GLU A 190 -15.29 18.48 24.12
C GLU A 190 -15.34 19.99 24.44
N GLY A 191 -15.54 20.33 25.71
CA GLY A 191 -15.66 21.72 26.13
C GLY A 191 -16.97 22.38 25.66
N ALA A 192 -16.88 23.50 24.94
CA ALA A 192 -18.03 24.28 24.46
C ALA A 192 -18.51 23.87 23.06
N GLU A 193 -17.73 23.08 22.32
CA GLU A 193 -18.08 22.62 20.97
C GLU A 193 -18.70 21.24 21.02
N LYS A 194 -19.82 21.09 20.29
CA LYS A 194 -20.55 19.84 20.13
C LYS A 194 -20.25 19.30 18.75
N GLN A 195 -19.62 18.12 18.69
CA GLN A 195 -19.39 17.42 17.44
C GLN A 195 -20.30 16.19 17.37
N VAL A 196 -20.97 16.01 16.25
CA VAL A 196 -21.78 14.81 15.99
C VAL A 196 -20.99 13.89 15.07
N PHE A 197 -20.94 12.60 15.42
CA PHE A 197 -20.33 11.56 14.60
C PHE A 197 -21.36 10.54 14.14
N GLY A 198 -21.08 9.90 13.01
CA GLY A 198 -21.83 8.75 12.50
C GLY A 198 -20.96 7.91 11.58
N PHE A 199 -21.55 6.86 11.01
CA PHE A 199 -20.85 5.95 10.09
C PHE A 199 -21.20 6.23 8.63
N ASP A 200 -20.17 6.32 7.78
CA ASP A 200 -20.30 6.21 6.33
C ASP A 200 -19.91 4.81 5.86
N ILE A 201 -20.60 4.31 4.83
CA ILE A 201 -20.23 3.05 4.18
C ILE A 201 -18.99 3.28 3.32
N VAL A 202 -17.92 2.53 3.60
CA VAL A 202 -16.77 2.40 2.71
C VAL A 202 -17.03 1.30 1.69
N LEU A 203 -17.48 0.12 2.17
CA LEU A 203 -17.97 -0.96 1.32
C LEU A 203 -19.03 -1.82 2.03
N ASN A 204 -19.89 -2.44 1.22
CA ASN A 204 -20.81 -3.50 1.58
C ASN A 204 -20.82 -4.50 0.41
N LYS A 205 -20.55 -5.78 0.70
CA LYS A 205 -20.50 -6.84 -0.31
C LYS A 205 -20.87 -8.21 0.21
N THR A 206 -21.25 -9.08 -0.71
CA THR A 206 -21.38 -10.51 -0.45
C THR A 206 -20.03 -11.23 -0.45
N VAL A 207 -19.83 -12.10 0.53
CA VAL A 207 -18.67 -12.99 0.67
C VAL A 207 -18.70 -14.06 -0.43
N GLN A 208 -17.79 -13.98 -1.38
CA GLN A 208 -17.72 -14.81 -2.58
C GLN A 208 -17.45 -16.28 -2.26
N THR A 209 -16.70 -16.55 -1.20
CA THR A 209 -16.46 -17.93 -0.73
C THR A 209 -17.77 -18.67 -0.47
N TYR A 210 -18.75 -18.00 0.16
CA TYR A 210 -20.05 -18.59 0.45
C TYR A 210 -20.93 -18.76 -0.78
N ILE A 211 -20.79 -17.89 -1.77
CA ILE A 211 -21.44 -18.09 -3.08
C ILE A 211 -20.88 -19.35 -3.74
N LYS A 212 -19.55 -19.46 -3.83
CA LYS A 212 -18.87 -20.55 -4.55
C LYS A 212 -19.07 -21.90 -3.89
N MET A 213 -18.96 -21.96 -2.57
CA MET A 213 -18.98 -23.23 -1.83
C MET A 213 -20.37 -23.64 -1.36
N LYS A 214 -21.25 -22.67 -1.06
CA LYS A 214 -22.57 -22.94 -0.48
C LYS A 214 -23.74 -22.46 -1.33
N ASN A 215 -23.50 -21.81 -2.46
CA ASN A 215 -24.53 -21.09 -3.22
C ASN A 215 -25.33 -20.13 -2.31
N ASN A 216 -24.66 -19.51 -1.33
CA ASN A 216 -25.28 -18.63 -0.34
C ASN A 216 -24.75 -17.20 -0.50
N GLN A 217 -25.63 -16.28 -0.87
CA GLN A 217 -25.30 -14.87 -1.08
C GLN A 217 -25.62 -13.98 0.12
N ASN A 218 -26.15 -14.55 1.20
CA ASN A 218 -26.58 -13.78 2.35
C ASN A 218 -25.48 -13.67 3.41
N GLN A 219 -24.26 -14.04 3.07
CA GLN A 219 -23.10 -13.71 3.87
C GLN A 219 -22.60 -12.36 3.38
N VAL A 220 -22.87 -11.33 4.16
CA VAL A 220 -22.62 -9.94 3.77
C VAL A 220 -21.68 -9.32 4.80
N CYS A 221 -20.71 -8.54 4.33
CA CYS A 221 -19.79 -7.80 5.16
C CYS A 221 -19.80 -6.32 4.84
N TRP A 222 -19.50 -5.51 5.84
CA TRP A 222 -19.46 -4.06 5.80
C TRP A 222 -18.11 -3.58 6.34
N LEU A 223 -17.57 -2.56 5.68
CA LEU A 223 -16.55 -1.69 6.25
C LEU A 223 -17.13 -0.28 6.32
N LEU A 224 -17.14 0.29 7.51
CA LEU A 224 -17.66 1.61 7.81
C LEU A 224 -16.55 2.50 8.38
N GLU A 225 -16.64 3.81 8.13
CA GLU A 225 -15.73 4.81 8.65
C GLU A 225 -16.48 5.76 9.61
N LYS A 226 -15.90 6.05 10.78
CA LYS A 226 -16.41 7.09 11.70
C LYS A 226 -16.10 8.46 11.11
N VAL A 227 -17.13 9.20 10.73
CA VAL A 227 -17.02 10.55 10.15
C VAL A 227 -17.76 11.59 10.99
N GLY A 228 -17.27 12.83 10.94
CA GLY A 228 -18.00 13.97 11.48
C GLY A 228 -19.26 14.27 10.64
N ARG A 229 -20.35 14.64 11.30
CA ARG A 229 -21.62 15.05 10.69
C ARG A 229 -21.82 16.55 10.90
N ASP A 230 -22.03 17.28 9.83
CA ASP A 230 -22.50 18.66 9.91
C ASP A 230 -24.03 18.66 10.08
N THR A 231 -24.51 19.26 11.16
CA THR A 231 -25.95 19.40 11.43
C THR A 231 -26.65 20.40 10.51
N ALA A 232 -25.89 21.24 9.77
CA ALA A 232 -26.44 22.32 8.95
C ALA A 232 -26.62 21.97 7.45
N CYS A 233 -25.95 20.93 6.95
CA CYS A 233 -25.89 20.64 5.52
C CYS A 233 -26.29 19.20 5.21
N GLN A 234 -27.54 18.98 4.74
CA GLN A 234 -27.90 17.89 3.81
C GLN A 234 -29.41 17.81 3.47
N GLU A 235 -30.15 18.92 3.34
CA GLU A 235 -31.59 18.87 2.92
C GLU A 235 -32.46 17.80 3.64
N GLY A 236 -32.10 17.42 4.88
CA GLY A 236 -32.76 16.36 5.66
C GLY A 236 -32.19 14.94 5.56
N PHE A 237 -31.19 14.68 4.71
CA PHE A 237 -30.45 13.41 4.62
C PHE A 237 -29.27 13.37 5.60
N ARG A 238 -28.87 12.17 6.04
CA ARG A 238 -27.73 12.00 6.97
C ARG A 238 -26.44 11.56 6.29
N THR A 239 -26.54 10.96 5.10
CA THR A 239 -25.40 10.54 4.29
C THR A 239 -25.62 10.82 2.80
N PHE A 240 -24.54 10.91 2.02
CA PHE A 240 -24.63 11.06 0.57
C PHE A 240 -25.29 9.85 -0.10
N GLN A 241 -25.03 8.63 0.38
CA GLN A 241 -25.73 7.43 -0.06
C GLN A 241 -27.25 7.55 0.14
N GLN A 242 -27.70 8.05 1.30
CA GLN A 242 -29.13 8.26 1.55
C GLN A 242 -29.72 9.29 0.58
N PHE A 243 -29.00 10.36 0.25
CA PHE A 243 -29.41 11.30 -0.78
C PHE A 243 -29.59 10.59 -2.13
N LEU A 244 -28.62 9.80 -2.57
CA LEU A 244 -28.69 9.03 -3.82
C LEU A 244 -29.92 8.09 -3.83
N ASP A 245 -30.05 7.23 -2.81
CA ASP A 245 -31.08 6.18 -2.78
C ASP A 245 -32.51 6.72 -2.58
N ASN A 246 -32.68 7.89 -1.96
CA ASN A 246 -34.01 8.44 -1.63
C ASN A 246 -34.44 9.61 -2.54
N GLN A 247 -33.52 10.24 -3.29
CA GLN A 247 -33.85 11.29 -4.25
C GLN A 247 -33.75 10.77 -5.68
N GLN A 248 -32.54 10.82 -6.26
CA GLN A 248 -32.34 10.59 -7.69
C GLN A 248 -32.46 9.11 -8.09
N TYR A 249 -31.98 8.21 -7.24
CA TYR A 249 -31.84 6.78 -7.53
C TYR A 249 -32.72 5.93 -6.60
N THR A 250 -33.95 6.38 -6.38
CA THR A 250 -35.00 5.47 -5.87
C THR A 250 -35.21 4.32 -6.84
N ARG A 251 -35.56 3.12 -6.36
CA ARG A 251 -35.82 1.95 -7.24
C ARG A 251 -36.78 2.26 -8.39
N LYS A 252 -37.84 3.04 -8.13
CA LYS A 252 -38.78 3.52 -9.17
C LYS A 252 -38.13 4.50 -10.16
N GLY A 253 -37.31 5.42 -9.66
CA GLY A 253 -36.54 6.35 -10.50
C GLY A 253 -35.56 5.61 -11.42
N ILE A 254 -34.82 4.65 -10.88
CA ILE A 254 -33.88 3.79 -11.62
C ILE A 254 -34.59 3.06 -12.76
N LEU A 255 -35.69 2.35 -12.48
CA LEU A 255 -36.43 1.60 -13.50
C LEU A 255 -37.06 2.52 -14.56
N ARG A 256 -37.39 3.76 -14.20
CA ARG A 256 -37.83 4.78 -15.17
C ARG A 256 -36.66 5.23 -16.06
N TYR A 257 -35.49 5.49 -15.50
CA TYR A 257 -34.29 5.82 -16.29
C TYR A 257 -33.93 4.68 -17.24
N GLU A 258 -33.98 3.44 -16.76
CA GLU A 258 -33.78 2.26 -17.60
C GLU A 258 -34.76 2.20 -18.77
N LYS A 259 -36.04 2.52 -18.54
CA LYS A 259 -37.02 2.57 -19.63
C LYS A 259 -36.68 3.60 -20.71
N ILE A 260 -36.01 4.70 -20.34
CA ILE A 260 -35.61 5.79 -21.24
C ILE A 260 -34.30 5.45 -21.96
N PHE A 261 -33.28 4.98 -21.24
CA PHE A 261 -31.94 4.77 -21.78
C PHE A 261 -31.74 3.39 -22.42
N GLY A 262 -32.56 2.40 -22.04
CA GLY A 262 -32.51 1.03 -22.53
C GLY A 262 -32.23 0.02 -21.41
N ALA A 263 -32.67 -1.22 -21.62
CA ALA A 263 -32.55 -2.30 -20.64
C ALA A 263 -31.10 -2.51 -20.17
N GLY A 264 -30.88 -2.45 -18.86
CA GLY A 264 -29.57 -2.56 -18.21
C GLY A 264 -28.82 -1.24 -18.02
N TYR A 265 -29.34 -0.11 -18.50
CA TYR A 265 -28.59 1.15 -18.51
C TYR A 265 -29.35 2.30 -17.87
N VAL A 266 -28.63 3.16 -17.15
CA VAL A 266 -29.14 4.38 -16.51
C VAL A 266 -28.42 5.63 -17.02
N SER A 267 -27.76 5.52 -18.17
CA SER A 267 -26.87 6.54 -18.74
C SER A 267 -27.01 6.65 -20.26
N THR A 268 -26.40 7.71 -20.80
CA THR A 268 -26.65 8.23 -22.14
C THR A 268 -26.44 7.19 -23.24
N GLY A 269 -27.46 6.96 -24.08
CA GLY A 269 -27.40 6.10 -25.27
C GLY A 269 -27.43 4.59 -24.99
N GLY A 270 -27.40 4.17 -23.73
CA GLY A 270 -27.52 2.77 -23.33
C GLY A 270 -26.49 1.85 -24.00
N HIS A 271 -26.98 0.77 -24.60
CA HIS A 271 -26.11 -0.26 -25.19
C HIS A 271 -25.28 0.24 -26.38
N SER A 272 -25.81 1.13 -27.24
CA SER A 272 -25.12 1.54 -28.47
C SER A 272 -23.85 2.34 -28.19
N THR A 273 -23.95 3.36 -27.33
CA THR A 273 -22.79 4.17 -26.89
C THR A 273 -21.84 3.35 -26.03
N THR A 274 -22.36 2.44 -25.20
CA THR A 274 -21.51 1.52 -24.44
C THR A 274 -20.65 0.66 -25.36
N LYS A 275 -21.23 0.09 -26.42
CA LYS A 275 -20.46 -0.65 -27.43
C LYS A 275 -19.40 0.22 -28.10
N GLU A 276 -19.75 1.44 -28.48
CA GLU A 276 -18.81 2.40 -29.07
C GLU A 276 -17.59 2.65 -28.17
N PHE A 277 -17.82 3.02 -26.91
CA PHE A 277 -16.73 3.35 -25.99
C PHE A 277 -15.91 2.13 -25.56
N VAL A 278 -16.56 0.99 -25.28
CA VAL A 278 -15.85 -0.23 -24.88
C VAL A 278 -14.95 -0.74 -26.01
N ASN A 279 -15.31 -0.54 -27.29
CA ASN A 279 -14.44 -0.90 -28.40
C ASN A 279 -13.09 -0.13 -28.40
N LEU A 280 -13.04 1.08 -27.81
CA LEU A 280 -11.81 1.85 -27.69
C LEU A 280 -10.80 1.21 -26.72
N LEU A 281 -11.29 0.40 -25.77
CA LEU A 281 -10.47 -0.26 -24.75
C LEU A 281 -9.75 -1.52 -25.26
N ASN A 282 -10.07 -2.00 -26.47
CA ASN A 282 -9.44 -3.19 -27.06
C ASN A 282 -9.38 -4.42 -26.11
N LEU A 283 -10.42 -4.60 -25.28
CA LEU A 283 -10.47 -5.61 -24.22
C LEU A 283 -10.12 -7.01 -24.72
N LYS A 284 -9.38 -7.75 -23.89
CA LYS A 284 -8.95 -9.13 -24.13
C LYS A 284 -9.50 -10.06 -23.04
N PRO A 285 -9.77 -11.33 -23.36
CA PRO A 285 -10.23 -12.30 -22.37
C PRO A 285 -9.31 -12.35 -21.13
N ARG A 286 -9.92 -12.46 -19.95
CA ARG A 286 -9.28 -12.48 -18.62
C ARG A 286 -8.64 -11.18 -18.15
N MET A 287 -8.78 -10.06 -18.89
CA MET A 287 -8.48 -8.74 -18.31
C MET A 287 -9.45 -8.45 -17.16
N LYS A 288 -8.98 -7.72 -16.14
CA LYS A 288 -9.75 -7.25 -15.01
C LYS A 288 -10.16 -5.80 -15.23
N VAL A 289 -11.47 -5.55 -15.19
CA VAL A 289 -12.06 -4.22 -15.36
C VAL A 289 -12.71 -3.79 -14.05
N LEU A 290 -12.35 -2.61 -13.57
CA LEU A 290 -13.08 -1.91 -12.52
C LEU A 290 -14.07 -0.95 -13.18
N ASP A 291 -15.35 -1.04 -12.86
CA ASP A 291 -16.38 -0.12 -13.30
C ASP A 291 -16.87 0.73 -12.12
N VAL A 292 -16.63 2.04 -12.18
CA VAL A 292 -16.94 2.99 -11.10
C VAL A 292 -18.24 3.72 -11.44
N GLY A 293 -19.27 3.48 -10.64
CA GLY A 293 -20.66 3.86 -10.91
C GLY A 293 -21.34 2.89 -11.87
N CYS A 294 -21.27 1.60 -11.56
CA CYS A 294 -21.76 0.55 -12.45
C CYS A 294 -23.29 0.56 -12.64
N GLY A 295 -24.03 1.27 -11.78
CA GLY A 295 -25.49 1.31 -11.79
C GLY A 295 -26.08 -0.10 -11.71
N ILE A 296 -27.03 -0.40 -12.61
CA ILE A 296 -27.74 -1.69 -12.67
C ILE A 296 -27.03 -2.78 -13.51
N GLY A 297 -25.75 -2.59 -13.84
CA GLY A 297 -24.87 -3.65 -14.32
C GLY A 297 -24.79 -3.89 -15.84
N GLY A 298 -25.59 -3.20 -16.67
CA GLY A 298 -25.69 -3.49 -18.11
C GLY A 298 -24.36 -3.40 -18.86
N GLY A 299 -23.53 -2.41 -18.54
CA GLY A 299 -22.18 -2.27 -19.10
C GLY A 299 -21.26 -3.42 -18.69
N ASN A 300 -21.33 -3.84 -17.42
CA ASN A 300 -20.54 -4.93 -16.85
C ASN A 300 -20.86 -6.26 -17.53
N PHE A 301 -22.15 -6.57 -17.67
CA PHE A 301 -22.61 -7.79 -18.35
C PHE A 301 -22.17 -7.81 -19.81
N TYR A 302 -22.29 -6.67 -20.50
CA TYR A 302 -21.84 -6.55 -21.88
C TYR A 302 -20.33 -6.81 -22.02
N MET A 303 -19.50 -6.15 -21.20
CA MET A 303 -18.05 -6.33 -21.24
C MET A 303 -17.68 -7.81 -20.99
N ALA A 304 -18.23 -8.41 -19.94
CA ALA A 304 -17.96 -9.81 -19.61
C ALA A 304 -18.39 -10.77 -20.73
N LYS A 305 -19.60 -10.64 -21.28
CA LYS A 305 -20.12 -11.52 -22.33
C LYS A 305 -19.41 -11.37 -23.66
N ALA A 306 -19.14 -10.13 -24.08
CA ALA A 306 -18.58 -9.85 -25.40
C ALA A 306 -17.07 -10.06 -25.47
N PHE A 307 -16.35 -9.87 -24.36
CA PHE A 307 -14.88 -9.89 -24.35
C PHE A 307 -14.27 -10.94 -23.41
N GLY A 308 -15.07 -11.63 -22.59
CA GLY A 308 -14.58 -12.63 -21.65
C GLY A 308 -13.70 -12.05 -20.53
N VAL A 309 -13.96 -10.79 -20.15
CA VAL A 309 -13.26 -10.10 -19.04
C VAL A 309 -13.91 -10.39 -17.69
N GLU A 310 -13.13 -10.21 -16.63
CA GLU A 310 -13.62 -10.15 -15.26
C GLU A 310 -13.97 -8.70 -14.92
N VAL A 311 -15.17 -8.45 -14.39
CA VAL A 311 -15.64 -7.09 -14.10
C VAL A 311 -16.04 -6.98 -12.63
N LEU A 312 -15.46 -6.00 -11.94
CA LEU A 312 -15.92 -5.54 -10.63
C LEU A 312 -16.66 -4.21 -10.81
N GLY A 313 -17.96 -4.18 -10.55
CA GLY A 313 -18.76 -2.97 -10.53
C GLY A 313 -18.90 -2.41 -9.12
N LEU A 314 -18.58 -1.12 -8.96
CA LEU A 314 -18.82 -0.36 -7.73
C LEU A 314 -19.93 0.65 -7.97
N ASP A 315 -20.87 0.75 -7.04
CA ASP A 315 -21.80 1.88 -6.98
C ASP A 315 -22.09 2.22 -5.53
N LEU A 316 -22.28 3.49 -5.20
CA LEU A 316 -22.62 3.88 -3.84
C LEU A 316 -24.10 3.61 -3.53
N SER A 317 -24.98 3.63 -4.53
CA SER A 317 -26.41 3.38 -4.37
C SER A 317 -26.67 1.89 -4.10
N ALA A 318 -27.23 1.58 -2.94
CA ALA A 318 -27.63 0.22 -2.63
C ALA A 318 -28.74 -0.26 -3.58
N ASN A 319 -29.67 0.64 -3.95
CA ASN A 319 -30.74 0.32 -4.90
C ASN A 319 -30.21 -0.12 -6.27
N MET A 320 -29.14 0.52 -6.77
CA MET A 320 -28.51 0.16 -8.04
C MET A 320 -27.86 -1.22 -7.96
N VAL A 321 -27.02 -1.43 -6.95
CA VAL A 321 -26.27 -2.67 -6.77
C VAL A 321 -27.20 -3.86 -6.53
N ASP A 322 -28.26 -3.69 -5.75
CA ASP A 322 -29.24 -4.76 -5.50
C ASP A 322 -29.86 -5.25 -6.82
N ILE A 323 -30.27 -4.34 -7.71
CA ILE A 323 -30.78 -4.69 -9.04
C ILE A 323 -29.69 -5.37 -9.88
N ALA A 324 -28.44 -4.88 -9.82
CA ALA A 324 -27.33 -5.46 -10.57
C ALA A 324 -27.03 -6.90 -10.11
N ILE A 325 -27.02 -7.16 -8.80
CA ILE A 325 -26.83 -8.50 -8.23
C ILE A 325 -27.99 -9.42 -8.63
N GLU A 326 -29.25 -8.99 -8.48
CA GLU A 326 -30.43 -9.75 -8.92
C GLU A 326 -30.27 -10.22 -10.39
N ARG A 327 -29.81 -9.33 -11.28
CA ARG A 327 -29.62 -9.65 -12.71
C ARG A 327 -28.39 -10.49 -13.01
N ALA A 328 -27.30 -10.29 -12.27
CA ALA A 328 -26.10 -11.12 -12.42
C ALA A 328 -26.42 -12.60 -12.19
N MET A 329 -27.36 -12.88 -11.28
CA MET A 329 -27.84 -14.23 -11.00
C MET A 329 -28.66 -14.80 -12.16
N GLU A 330 -29.58 -14.02 -12.72
CA GLU A 330 -30.38 -14.41 -13.89
C GLU A 330 -29.48 -14.72 -15.08
N GLU A 331 -28.45 -13.91 -15.27
CA GLU A 331 -27.49 -14.03 -16.37
C GLU A 331 -26.44 -15.13 -16.16
N LYS A 332 -26.30 -15.65 -14.94
CA LYS A 332 -25.33 -16.70 -14.56
C LYS A 332 -23.90 -16.35 -14.96
N LEU A 333 -23.48 -15.11 -14.70
CA LEU A 333 -22.15 -14.61 -15.03
C LEU A 333 -21.25 -14.55 -13.79
N PRO A 334 -20.49 -15.62 -13.46
CA PRO A 334 -19.62 -15.64 -12.28
C PRO A 334 -18.41 -14.71 -12.40
N SER A 335 -18.13 -14.17 -13.59
CA SER A 335 -17.03 -13.23 -13.83
C SER A 335 -17.42 -11.76 -13.58
N VAL A 336 -18.65 -11.49 -13.14
CA VAL A 336 -19.13 -10.16 -12.79
C VAL A 336 -19.50 -10.12 -11.32
N HIS A 337 -18.90 -9.17 -10.60
CA HIS A 337 -19.13 -8.95 -9.18
C HIS A 337 -19.54 -7.51 -8.94
N PHE A 338 -20.35 -7.29 -7.90
CA PHE A 338 -20.79 -5.95 -7.51
C PHE A 338 -20.54 -5.69 -6.02
N GLU A 339 -20.17 -4.46 -5.70
CA GLU A 339 -20.01 -3.98 -4.33
C GLU A 339 -20.74 -2.64 -4.19
N VAL A 340 -21.49 -2.47 -3.09
CA VAL A 340 -21.93 -1.15 -2.66
C VAL A 340 -20.71 -0.47 -2.06
N ALA A 341 -20.14 0.53 -2.72
CA ALA A 341 -18.88 1.13 -2.27
C ALA A 341 -18.77 2.61 -2.65
N ASP A 342 -18.19 3.39 -1.74
CA ASP A 342 -17.76 4.76 -2.05
C ASP A 342 -16.38 4.68 -2.71
N ALA A 343 -16.32 4.98 -4.01
CA ALA A 343 -15.08 4.95 -4.79
C ALA A 343 -14.00 5.93 -4.28
N THR A 344 -14.38 6.94 -3.49
CA THR A 344 -13.44 7.89 -2.89
C THR A 344 -12.77 7.35 -1.63
N LYS A 345 -13.36 6.31 -1.02
CA LYS A 345 -12.91 5.68 0.23
C LYS A 345 -12.39 4.26 0.05
N ARG A 346 -12.95 3.49 -0.89
CA ARG A 346 -12.55 2.12 -1.20
C ARG A 346 -11.07 2.05 -1.58
N GLU A 347 -10.36 1.04 -1.09
CA GLU A 347 -8.95 0.81 -1.41
C GLU A 347 -8.72 -0.53 -2.11
N PHE A 348 -7.93 -0.54 -3.17
CA PHE A 348 -7.47 -1.77 -3.80
C PHE A 348 -5.94 -1.84 -3.74
N PRO A 349 -5.35 -3.05 -3.74
CA PRO A 349 -3.92 -3.20 -3.95
C PRO A 349 -3.49 -2.48 -5.24
N GLU A 350 -2.27 -1.96 -5.23
CA GLU A 350 -1.71 -1.33 -6.43
C GLU A 350 -1.68 -2.32 -7.61
N ALA A 351 -1.84 -1.82 -8.83
CA ALA A 351 -1.79 -2.62 -10.05
C ALA A 351 -2.77 -3.81 -10.09
N SER A 352 -3.98 -3.62 -9.57
CA SER A 352 -5.03 -4.65 -9.53
C SER A 352 -5.79 -4.82 -10.85
N PHE A 353 -6.00 -3.75 -11.62
CA PHE A 353 -6.89 -3.74 -12.78
C PHE A 353 -6.15 -3.41 -14.08
N ASP A 354 -6.59 -4.02 -15.18
CA ASP A 354 -6.12 -3.68 -16.52
C ASP A 354 -6.85 -2.44 -17.06
N VAL A 355 -8.11 -2.26 -16.67
CA VAL A 355 -8.93 -1.10 -17.06
C VAL A 355 -9.72 -0.56 -15.87
N VAL A 356 -9.79 0.77 -15.77
CA VAL A 356 -10.80 1.48 -14.98
C VAL A 356 -11.76 2.17 -15.95
N TYR A 357 -13.04 1.88 -15.81
CA TYR A 357 -14.11 2.39 -16.65
C TYR A 357 -15.11 3.14 -15.76
N SER A 358 -15.64 4.26 -16.24
CA SER A 358 -16.71 4.98 -15.54
C SER A 358 -17.60 5.70 -16.54
N ARG A 359 -18.91 5.68 -16.30
CA ARG A 359 -19.90 6.28 -17.20
C ARG A 359 -20.84 7.18 -16.42
N ASP A 360 -20.82 8.46 -16.76
CA ASP A 360 -21.76 9.47 -16.29
C ASP A 360 -21.93 9.46 -14.75
N THR A 361 -20.81 9.28 -14.03
CA THR A 361 -20.76 9.05 -12.57
C THR A 361 -19.91 10.07 -11.82
N ILE A 362 -18.80 10.51 -12.40
CA ILE A 362 -17.80 11.32 -11.68
C ILE A 362 -18.27 12.77 -11.47
N LEU A 363 -19.36 13.20 -12.14
CA LEU A 363 -20.11 14.41 -11.82
C LEU A 363 -20.62 14.48 -10.36
N HIS A 364 -20.71 13.35 -9.66
CA HIS A 364 -21.09 13.26 -8.23
C HIS A 364 -19.91 13.41 -7.27
N ILE A 365 -18.67 13.44 -7.77
CA ILE A 365 -17.46 13.40 -6.96
C ILE A 365 -16.83 14.79 -6.90
N ASP A 366 -16.60 15.31 -5.70
CA ASP A 366 -15.99 16.62 -5.50
C ASP A 366 -14.49 16.63 -5.84
N ASP A 367 -13.69 15.85 -5.09
CA ASP A 367 -12.24 15.73 -5.32
C ASP A 367 -11.91 14.70 -6.40
N LYS A 368 -12.09 15.12 -7.66
CA LYS A 368 -11.75 14.31 -8.84
C LYS A 368 -10.25 13.99 -8.92
N LEU A 369 -9.38 14.88 -8.44
CA LEU A 369 -7.93 14.66 -8.49
C LEU A 369 -7.51 13.52 -7.56
N ALA A 370 -8.03 13.47 -6.34
CA ALA A 370 -7.81 12.36 -5.42
C ALA A 370 -8.34 11.04 -6.01
N LEU A 371 -9.53 11.04 -6.61
CA LEU A 371 -10.08 9.87 -7.28
C LEU A 371 -9.18 9.38 -8.42
N PHE A 372 -8.66 10.28 -9.26
CA PHE A 372 -7.78 9.88 -10.36
C PHE A 372 -6.41 9.37 -9.88
N LYS A 373 -5.88 9.90 -8.76
CA LYS A 373 -4.68 9.33 -8.11
C LYS A 373 -4.92 7.88 -7.69
N ARG A 374 -6.10 7.58 -7.14
CA ARG A 374 -6.52 6.21 -6.80
C ARG A 374 -6.60 5.33 -8.06
N PHE A 375 -7.29 5.79 -9.11
CA PHE A 375 -7.37 5.05 -10.37
C PHE A 375 -5.99 4.71 -10.94
N HIS A 376 -5.07 5.68 -10.92
CA HIS A 376 -3.70 5.47 -11.36
C HIS A 376 -2.98 4.39 -10.53
N SER A 377 -3.10 4.42 -9.21
CA SER A 377 -2.50 3.40 -8.32
C SER A 377 -3.10 2.01 -8.58
N TRP A 378 -4.40 1.91 -8.82
CA TRP A 378 -5.07 0.63 -9.04
C TRP A 378 -4.84 0.02 -10.42
N LEU A 379 -4.41 0.83 -11.40
CA LEU A 379 -4.10 0.37 -12.74
C LEU A 379 -2.74 -0.32 -12.80
N LYS A 380 -2.69 -1.45 -13.51
CA LYS A 380 -1.43 -2.09 -13.90
C LYS A 380 -0.63 -1.15 -14.81
N PRO A 381 0.70 -1.30 -14.86
CA PRO A 381 1.51 -0.61 -15.87
C PRO A 381 0.97 -0.87 -17.29
N GLY A 382 0.66 0.20 -18.03
CA GLY A 382 0.03 0.12 -19.36
C GLY A 382 -1.48 -0.06 -19.35
N GLY A 383 -2.12 -0.11 -18.18
CA GLY A 383 -3.57 -0.13 -18.03
C GLY A 383 -4.25 1.15 -18.52
N GLN A 384 -5.54 1.07 -18.78
CA GLN A 384 -6.31 2.17 -19.39
C GLN A 384 -7.39 2.70 -18.46
N VAL A 385 -7.62 4.02 -18.53
CA VAL A 385 -8.81 4.65 -17.94
C VAL A 385 -9.69 5.18 -19.06
N LEU A 386 -10.99 4.91 -19.01
CA LEU A 386 -11.98 5.50 -19.91
C LEU A 386 -13.16 6.03 -19.11
N ILE A 387 -13.44 7.32 -19.29
CA ILE A 387 -14.51 8.03 -18.58
C ILE A 387 -15.40 8.72 -19.61
N THR A 388 -16.72 8.59 -19.43
CA THR A 388 -17.67 9.59 -19.92
C THR A 388 -18.29 10.29 -18.74
N ASP A 389 -18.54 11.59 -18.85
CA ASP A 389 -19.06 12.36 -17.73
C ASP A 389 -19.84 13.58 -18.20
N TYR A 390 -20.68 14.12 -17.33
CA TYR A 390 -21.35 15.38 -17.60
C TYR A 390 -20.36 16.52 -17.33
N CYS A 391 -20.25 17.42 -18.29
CA CYS A 391 -19.42 18.63 -18.19
C CYS A 391 -20.29 19.88 -18.30
N CYS A 392 -19.67 21.04 -18.08
CA CYS A 392 -20.31 22.34 -18.27
C CYS A 392 -19.58 23.19 -19.32
N GLY A 393 -20.28 24.20 -19.85
CA GLY A 393 -19.64 25.30 -20.55
C GLY A 393 -19.04 26.33 -19.58
N GLU A 394 -18.36 27.33 -20.15
CA GLU A 394 -17.82 28.47 -19.39
C GLU A 394 -18.92 29.25 -18.67
N LYS A 395 -18.56 29.86 -17.54
CA LYS A 395 -19.45 30.73 -16.76
C LYS A 395 -19.59 32.12 -17.44
N PRO A 396 -20.69 32.87 -17.19
CA PRO A 396 -21.78 32.54 -16.28
C PRO A 396 -22.80 31.57 -16.88
N TRP A 397 -23.36 30.72 -16.02
CA TRP A 397 -24.45 29.82 -16.39
C TRP A 397 -25.81 30.50 -16.30
N THR A 398 -26.80 29.98 -17.03
CA THR A 398 -28.18 30.45 -16.86
C THR A 398 -28.70 30.08 -15.46
N PRO A 399 -29.61 30.88 -14.87
CA PRO A 399 -30.18 30.57 -13.56
C PRO A 399 -30.82 29.17 -13.48
N GLN A 400 -31.45 28.73 -14.57
CA GLN A 400 -32.04 27.39 -14.66
C GLN A 400 -30.99 26.28 -14.56
N PHE A 401 -29.85 26.44 -15.22
CA PHE A 401 -28.77 25.43 -15.16
C PHE A 401 -28.08 25.44 -13.79
N GLN A 402 -27.89 26.61 -13.18
CA GLN A 402 -27.35 26.72 -11.82
C GLN A 402 -28.24 26.00 -10.80
N GLU A 403 -29.56 26.19 -10.87
CA GLU A 403 -30.50 25.52 -9.98
C GLU A 403 -30.50 24.00 -10.21
N TYR A 404 -30.44 23.56 -11.47
CA TYR A 404 -30.33 22.13 -11.80
C TYR A 404 -29.07 21.49 -11.20
N VAL A 405 -27.90 22.12 -11.37
CA VAL A 405 -26.62 21.64 -10.83
C VAL A 405 -26.66 21.59 -9.30
N LYS A 406 -27.19 22.63 -8.67
CA LYS A 406 -27.34 22.70 -7.20
C LYS A 406 -28.28 21.61 -6.68
N GLN A 407 -29.47 21.47 -7.26
CA GLN A 407 -30.46 20.47 -6.85
C GLN A 407 -29.93 19.04 -7.01
N ARG A 408 -29.07 18.79 -8.01
CA ARG A 408 -28.47 17.48 -8.24
C ARG A 408 -27.19 17.24 -7.43
N GLY A 409 -26.63 18.27 -6.79
CA GLY A 409 -25.33 18.18 -6.12
C GLY A 409 -24.17 17.90 -7.08
N TYR A 410 -24.30 18.28 -8.36
CA TYR A 410 -23.27 17.98 -9.36
C TYR A 410 -22.06 18.90 -9.22
N ILE A 411 -20.87 18.31 -9.37
CA ILE A 411 -19.59 18.99 -9.45
C ILE A 411 -19.11 18.91 -10.89
N LEU A 412 -19.49 19.90 -11.70
CA LEU A 412 -19.20 19.93 -13.13
C LEU A 412 -17.92 20.71 -13.43
N TYR A 413 -17.06 20.14 -14.27
CA TYR A 413 -15.88 20.81 -14.84
C TYR A 413 -16.13 21.07 -16.32
N THR A 414 -15.45 22.07 -16.88
CA THR A 414 -15.34 22.20 -18.34
C THR A 414 -14.45 21.06 -18.88
N PRO A 415 -14.61 20.62 -20.14
CA PRO A 415 -13.73 19.59 -20.70
C PRO A 415 -12.23 19.92 -20.59
N PRO A 416 -11.77 21.18 -20.80
CA PRO A 416 -10.38 21.55 -20.54
C PRO A 416 -9.94 21.40 -19.08
N GLU A 417 -10.78 21.76 -18.10
CA GLU A 417 -10.48 21.57 -16.67
C GLU A 417 -10.35 20.08 -16.31
N TYR A 418 -11.24 19.25 -16.87
CA TYR A 418 -11.20 17.80 -16.71
C TYR A 418 -9.90 17.21 -17.26
N GLY A 419 -9.55 17.58 -18.49
CA GLY A 419 -8.31 17.17 -19.15
C GLY A 419 -7.06 17.65 -18.41
N LYS A 420 -7.06 18.90 -17.90
CA LYS A 420 -5.97 19.45 -17.09
C LYS A 420 -5.78 18.65 -15.80
N THR A 421 -6.86 18.25 -15.13
CA THR A 421 -6.79 17.46 -13.89
C THR A 421 -6.09 16.11 -14.13
N MET A 422 -6.44 15.42 -15.23
CA MET A 422 -5.79 14.16 -15.61
C MET A 422 -4.33 14.38 -16.08
N TYR A 423 -4.06 15.46 -16.81
CA TYR A 423 -2.71 15.79 -17.27
C TYR A 423 -1.77 16.12 -16.09
N CYS A 424 -2.20 16.95 -15.14
CA CYS A 424 -1.43 17.27 -13.94
C CYS A 424 -1.04 16.01 -13.17
N LEU A 425 -1.95 15.02 -13.08
CA LEU A 425 -1.63 13.72 -12.51
C LEU A 425 -0.49 13.04 -13.27
N SER A 426 -0.59 12.92 -14.60
CA SER A 426 0.42 12.28 -15.43
C SER A 426 1.82 12.92 -15.29
N VAL A 427 1.89 14.26 -15.23
CA VAL A 427 3.13 15.00 -15.03
C VAL A 427 3.69 14.77 -13.63
N SER A 428 2.83 14.82 -12.60
CA SER A 428 3.25 14.63 -11.21
C SER A 428 3.82 13.23 -10.98
N VAL A 429 3.20 12.19 -11.56
CA VAL A 429 3.69 10.81 -11.49
C VAL A 429 5.01 10.68 -12.25
N SER A 430 5.07 11.17 -13.50
CA SER A 430 6.28 11.10 -14.31
C SER A 430 7.47 11.78 -13.63
N LEU A 431 7.25 12.97 -13.07
CA LEU A 431 8.28 13.70 -12.33
C LEU A 431 8.73 12.95 -11.07
N CYS A 432 7.77 12.39 -10.31
CA CYS A 432 8.08 11.59 -9.12
C CYS A 432 8.92 10.36 -9.45
N MET A 433 8.56 9.64 -10.53
CA MET A 433 9.31 8.48 -11.02
C MET A 433 10.71 8.86 -11.52
N CYS A 434 10.85 9.98 -12.22
CA CYS A 434 12.16 10.47 -12.66
C CYS A 434 13.05 10.86 -11.47
N LEU A 435 12.46 11.52 -10.46
CA LEU A 435 13.19 11.95 -9.27
C LEU A 435 13.59 10.74 -8.40
N SER A 436 12.69 9.78 -8.18
CA SER A 436 12.99 8.58 -7.41
C SER A 436 14.04 7.73 -8.10
N LEU A 437 13.96 7.52 -9.42
CA LEU A 437 14.96 6.76 -10.17
C LEU A 437 16.32 7.46 -10.17
N SER A 438 16.36 8.78 -10.36
CA SER A 438 17.61 9.54 -10.33
C SER A 438 18.26 9.56 -8.94
N LEU A 439 17.48 9.68 -7.87
CA LEU A 439 17.96 9.59 -6.49
C LEU A 439 18.47 8.18 -6.15
N CYS A 440 17.71 7.14 -6.52
CA CYS A 440 18.14 5.75 -6.32
C CYS A 440 19.43 5.45 -7.08
N LEU A 441 19.52 5.84 -8.36
CA LEU A 441 20.69 5.58 -9.18
C LEU A 441 21.92 6.36 -8.68
N SER A 442 21.75 7.62 -8.30
CA SER A 442 22.84 8.43 -7.74
C SER A 442 23.33 7.91 -6.39
N PHE A 443 22.42 7.46 -5.52
CA PHE A 443 22.78 6.83 -4.25
C PHE A 443 23.50 5.49 -4.46
N CYS A 444 22.96 4.60 -5.30
CA CYS A 444 23.59 3.31 -5.59
C CYS A 444 24.97 3.47 -6.23
N LEU A 445 25.13 4.40 -7.18
CA LEU A 445 26.39 4.66 -7.85
C LEU A 445 27.43 5.29 -6.90
N SER A 446 27.02 6.26 -6.07
CA SER A 446 27.92 6.87 -5.08
C SER A 446 28.37 5.87 -4.00
N LEU A 447 27.48 4.99 -3.55
CA LEU A 447 27.82 3.92 -2.61
C LEU A 447 28.77 2.90 -3.24
N TYR A 448 28.48 2.45 -4.47
CA TYR A 448 29.35 1.53 -5.19
C TYR A 448 30.75 2.12 -5.43
N VAL A 449 30.83 3.37 -5.88
CA VAL A 449 32.12 4.07 -6.10
C VAL A 449 32.85 4.26 -4.79
N SER A 450 32.21 4.73 -3.72
CA SER A 450 32.89 4.95 -2.43
C SER A 450 33.40 3.65 -1.78
N VAL A 451 32.62 2.57 -1.86
CA VAL A 451 33.01 1.25 -1.33
C VAL A 451 34.13 0.64 -2.19
N SER A 452 34.01 0.67 -3.52
CA SER A 452 35.06 0.15 -4.40
C SER A 452 36.36 0.96 -4.29
N LEU A 453 36.30 2.28 -4.16
CA LEU A 453 37.49 3.13 -3.96
C LEU A 453 38.13 2.90 -2.59
N SER A 454 37.34 2.80 -1.52
CA SER A 454 37.87 2.57 -0.16
C SER A 454 38.47 1.18 0.01
N LEU A 455 37.86 0.13 -0.56
CA LEU A 455 38.44 -1.21 -0.60
C LEU A 455 39.70 -1.26 -1.46
N SER A 456 39.69 -0.67 -2.66
CA SER A 456 40.88 -0.67 -3.51
C SER A 456 42.03 0.15 -2.92
N LEU A 457 41.77 1.31 -2.31
CA LEU A 457 42.80 2.09 -1.60
C LEU A 457 43.30 1.37 -0.34
N SER A 458 42.41 0.79 0.47
CA SER A 458 42.82 0.11 1.70
C SER A 458 43.61 -1.18 1.41
N LEU A 459 43.20 -1.98 0.42
CA LEU A 459 43.98 -3.15 -0.03
C LEU A 459 45.31 -2.73 -0.66
N SER A 460 45.33 -1.72 -1.53
CA SER A 460 46.59 -1.27 -2.15
C SER A 460 47.56 -0.63 -1.16
N LEU A 461 47.09 0.20 -0.21
CA LEU A 461 47.93 0.74 0.87
C LEU A 461 48.39 -0.36 1.82
N SER A 462 47.52 -1.27 2.25
CA SER A 462 47.91 -2.34 3.18
C SER A 462 48.90 -3.32 2.54
N LEU A 463 48.70 -3.70 1.27
CA LEU A 463 49.66 -4.52 0.51
C LEU A 463 50.98 -3.78 0.29
N SER A 464 50.96 -2.51 -0.11
CA SER A 464 52.21 -1.76 -0.34
C SER A 464 52.98 -1.46 0.96
N LEU A 465 52.32 -1.14 2.07
CA LEU A 465 52.97 -0.98 3.38
C LEU A 465 53.47 -2.32 3.93
N SER A 466 52.70 -3.40 3.81
CA SER A 466 53.14 -4.72 4.28
C SER A 466 54.30 -5.28 3.45
N LEU A 467 54.28 -5.13 2.12
CA LEU A 467 55.39 -5.52 1.24
C LEU A 467 56.63 -4.65 1.48
N SER A 468 56.48 -3.33 1.63
CA SER A 468 57.63 -2.46 1.90
C SER A 468 58.23 -2.66 3.30
N LEU A 469 57.42 -2.86 4.35
CA LEU A 469 57.93 -3.22 5.69
C LEU A 469 58.53 -4.63 5.72
N SER A 470 57.93 -5.61 5.04
CA SER A 470 58.49 -6.97 5.01
C SER A 470 59.77 -7.07 4.19
N LEU A 471 59.89 -6.37 3.06
CA LEU A 471 61.13 -6.28 2.28
C LEU A 471 62.21 -5.50 3.02
N SER A 472 61.88 -4.41 3.70
CA SER A 472 62.87 -3.66 4.49
C SER A 472 63.32 -4.43 5.74
N LEU A 473 62.41 -5.08 6.50
CA LEU A 473 62.81 -5.94 7.63
C LEU A 473 63.60 -7.17 7.17
N SER A 474 63.18 -7.83 6.08
CA SER A 474 63.88 -9.01 5.59
C SER A 474 65.26 -8.69 5.01
N LEU A 475 65.45 -7.54 4.33
CA LEU A 475 66.78 -7.09 3.93
C LEU A 475 67.64 -6.70 5.14
N CYS A 476 67.09 -5.99 6.14
CA CYS A 476 67.84 -5.61 7.33
C CYS A 476 68.26 -6.81 8.19
N LEU A 477 67.38 -7.82 8.36
CA LEU A 477 67.69 -9.06 9.08
C LEU A 477 68.62 -9.98 8.28
N SER A 478 68.47 -10.08 6.95
CA SER A 478 69.37 -10.89 6.12
C SER A 478 70.77 -10.29 6.01
N LEU A 479 70.92 -8.95 5.94
CA LEU A 479 72.22 -8.27 5.96
C LEU A 479 72.92 -8.38 7.33
N SER A 480 72.19 -8.30 8.44
CA SER A 480 72.77 -8.44 9.78
C SER A 480 73.14 -9.89 10.15
N LEU A 481 72.34 -10.89 9.74
CA LEU A 481 72.68 -12.32 9.92
C LEU A 481 73.76 -12.81 8.94
N SER A 482 73.78 -12.30 7.70
CA SER A 482 74.85 -12.66 6.75
C SER A 482 76.20 -12.05 7.17
N LEU A 483 76.28 -10.79 7.62
CA LEU A 483 77.54 -10.22 8.11
C LEU A 483 78.09 -10.95 9.35
N SER A 484 77.22 -11.39 10.28
CA SER A 484 77.67 -12.09 11.50
C SER A 484 78.10 -13.54 11.26
N LEU A 485 77.46 -14.28 10.34
CA LEU A 485 77.92 -15.62 9.94
C LEU A 485 79.10 -15.61 8.95
N CYS A 486 79.20 -14.61 8.07
CA CYS A 486 80.32 -14.52 7.13
C CYS A 486 81.65 -14.21 7.82
N LEU A 487 81.67 -13.45 8.92
CA LEU A 487 82.88 -13.12 9.67
C LEU A 487 83.46 -14.31 10.46
N SER A 488 82.62 -15.26 10.89
CA SER A 488 83.05 -16.42 11.70
C SER A 488 83.55 -17.60 10.86
N LEU A 489 82.97 -17.83 9.67
CA LEU A 489 83.39 -18.90 8.75
C LEU A 489 84.54 -18.49 7.79
N SER A 490 84.73 -17.20 7.52
CA SER A 490 85.81 -16.71 6.65
C SER A 490 87.20 -16.77 7.30
N LEU A 491 87.29 -16.70 8.63
CA LEU A 491 88.56 -16.73 9.37
C LEU A 491 89.21 -18.12 9.46
N SER A 492 88.45 -19.21 9.33
CA SER A 492 88.96 -20.58 9.49
C SER A 492 89.35 -21.26 8.17
N LEU A 493 88.64 -20.98 7.06
CA LEU A 493 88.98 -21.54 5.73
C LEU A 493 90.07 -20.75 4.98
N SER A 494 90.31 -19.49 5.35
CA SER A 494 91.29 -18.60 4.68
C SER A 494 92.75 -18.94 5.00
N VAL A 495 93.04 -19.66 6.10
CA VAL A 495 94.41 -19.99 6.53
C VAL A 495 94.96 -21.27 5.88
N SER A 496 94.10 -22.22 5.49
CA SER A 496 94.54 -23.54 4.99
C SER A 496 94.70 -23.63 3.46
N LEU A 497 93.86 -22.91 2.70
CA LEU A 497 93.93 -22.85 1.23
C LEU A 497 94.97 -21.84 0.70
N SER A 498 95.43 -20.91 1.54
CA SER A 498 96.40 -19.86 1.18
C SER A 498 97.86 -20.34 1.09
N LEU A 499 98.20 -21.48 1.69
CA LEU A 499 99.56 -22.05 1.68
C LEU A 499 99.87 -22.94 0.47
N SER A 500 98.85 -23.52 -0.19
CA SER A 500 99.05 -24.49 -1.29
C SER A 500 98.92 -23.88 -2.70
N LEU A 501 98.11 -22.83 -2.87
CA LEU A 501 97.97 -22.10 -4.15
C LEU A 501 99.01 -20.97 -4.34
N SER A 502 99.72 -20.54 -3.29
CA SER A 502 100.75 -19.50 -3.34
C SER A 502 102.11 -19.96 -3.90
N LEU A 503 102.35 -21.27 -4.03
CA LEU A 503 103.63 -21.82 -4.50
C LEU A 503 103.70 -22.09 -6.02
N CYS A 504 102.58 -22.06 -6.76
CA CYS A 504 102.55 -22.56 -8.14
C CYS A 504 102.32 -21.52 -9.25
N LEU A 505 101.94 -20.27 -8.96
CA LEU A 505 101.42 -19.38 -10.02
C LEU A 505 101.98 -17.96 -10.14
N SER A 506 102.96 -17.53 -9.32
CA SER A 506 103.53 -16.19 -9.54
C SER A 506 104.92 -15.96 -8.92
N LEU A 507 105.79 -16.96 -9.05
CA LEU A 507 107.24 -16.76 -9.18
C LEU A 507 107.61 -16.28 -10.61
N SER A 508 106.63 -15.94 -11.44
CA SER A 508 106.85 -15.61 -12.85
C SER A 508 106.07 -14.37 -13.33
N LEU A 509 106.32 -13.24 -12.64
CA LEU A 509 106.10 -11.84 -13.04
C LEU A 509 104.74 -11.24 -12.63
N SER A 510 104.60 -10.22 -11.79
CA SER A 510 105.41 -9.00 -11.52
C SER A 510 105.70 -8.14 -12.75
N VAL A 511 104.95 -7.02 -12.88
CA VAL A 511 105.18 -5.72 -13.58
C VAL A 511 104.32 -5.41 -14.84
N SER A 512 103.16 -4.71 -14.66
CA SER A 512 102.79 -3.37 -15.22
C SER A 512 101.25 -3.04 -15.14
N LEU A 513 100.90 -1.75 -14.96
CA LEU A 513 99.70 -1.17 -14.28
C LEU A 513 98.33 -1.05 -15.05
N ALA A 514 97.23 -0.93 -14.25
CA ALA A 514 95.76 -0.73 -14.43
C ALA A 514 95.22 0.14 -15.61
N PRO A 515 93.92 0.11 -16.08
CA PRO A 515 92.64 0.18 -15.31
C PRO A 515 91.39 -0.55 -15.89
N SER A 516 90.76 -1.46 -15.14
CA SER A 516 89.46 -2.05 -15.58
C SER A 516 88.41 -2.24 -14.49
N LEU A 517 88.68 -1.83 -13.24
CA LEU A 517 87.73 -2.01 -12.13
C LEU A 517 86.62 -0.94 -12.03
N SER A 518 86.69 0.16 -12.79
CA SER A 518 85.69 1.25 -12.72
C SER A 518 84.42 1.00 -13.53
N LEU A 519 84.48 0.16 -14.57
CA LEU A 519 83.40 0.00 -15.56
C LEU A 519 82.26 -0.94 -15.10
N SER A 520 82.55 -1.91 -14.25
CA SER A 520 81.54 -2.86 -13.74
C SER A 520 80.67 -2.25 -12.64
N LEU A 521 81.28 -1.46 -11.74
CA LEU A 521 80.57 -0.77 -10.65
C LEU A 521 79.63 0.33 -11.18
N SER A 522 80.05 1.09 -12.20
CA SER A 522 79.21 2.12 -12.82
C SER A 522 77.97 1.53 -13.50
N LEU A 523 78.11 0.39 -14.20
CA LEU A 523 76.99 -0.27 -14.89
C LEU A 523 75.95 -0.80 -13.90
N SER A 524 76.40 -1.39 -12.79
CA SER A 524 75.49 -1.88 -11.74
C SER A 524 74.73 -0.76 -11.05
N LEU A 525 75.38 0.37 -10.75
CA LEU A 525 74.71 1.51 -10.12
C LEU A 525 73.70 2.17 -11.07
N SER A 526 74.04 2.32 -12.36
CA SER A 526 73.16 2.92 -13.35
C SER A 526 71.90 2.08 -13.61
N LEU A 527 72.03 0.75 -13.63
CA LEU A 527 70.87 -0.14 -13.79
C LEU A 527 69.93 -0.05 -12.59
N CYS A 528 70.46 -0.06 -11.36
CA CYS A 528 69.64 0.05 -10.15
C CYS A 528 68.91 1.40 -10.04
N LEU A 529 69.59 2.51 -10.35
CA LEU A 529 68.98 3.85 -10.35
C LEU A 529 67.92 3.98 -11.46
N SER A 530 68.18 3.49 -12.67
CA SER A 530 67.23 3.58 -13.79
C SER A 530 65.94 2.79 -13.53
N LEU A 531 66.03 1.58 -12.96
CA LEU A 531 64.88 0.77 -12.57
C LEU A 531 64.07 1.40 -11.45
N SER A 532 64.74 1.95 -10.42
CA SER A 532 64.05 2.62 -9.31
C SER A 532 63.33 3.91 -9.75
N LEU A 533 63.93 4.71 -10.64
CA LEU A 533 63.29 5.89 -11.20
C LEU A 533 62.15 5.53 -12.18
N SER A 534 62.33 4.51 -13.04
CA SER A 534 61.29 4.12 -13.99
C SER A 534 60.06 3.56 -13.28
N LEU A 535 60.25 2.75 -12.23
CA LEU A 535 59.15 2.22 -11.41
C LEU A 535 58.45 3.34 -10.63
N SER A 536 59.19 4.23 -9.98
CA SER A 536 58.60 5.34 -9.21
C SER A 536 57.87 6.36 -10.10
N LEU A 537 58.42 6.73 -11.27
CA LEU A 537 57.71 7.57 -12.24
C LEU A 537 56.49 6.87 -12.84
N SER A 538 56.59 5.58 -13.19
CA SER A 538 55.44 4.84 -13.74
C SER A 538 54.31 4.74 -12.73
N LEU A 539 54.62 4.52 -11.45
CA LEU A 539 53.64 4.46 -10.39
C LEU A 539 53.05 5.85 -10.11
N SER A 540 53.87 6.90 -10.05
CA SER A 540 53.38 8.26 -9.78
C SER A 540 52.54 8.82 -10.93
N VAL A 541 52.91 8.54 -12.19
CA VAL A 541 52.17 8.99 -13.37
C VAL A 541 50.89 8.18 -13.55
N SER A 542 50.93 6.86 -13.37
CA SER A 542 49.70 6.04 -13.41
C SER A 542 48.72 6.43 -12.30
N LEU A 543 49.20 6.71 -11.10
CA LEU A 543 48.38 7.15 -9.97
C LEU A 543 47.86 8.58 -10.18
N ALA A 544 48.67 9.51 -10.70
CA ALA A 544 48.22 10.87 -11.01
C ALA A 544 47.17 10.90 -12.13
N ILE A 545 47.34 10.10 -13.20
CA ILE A 545 46.37 10.00 -14.29
C ILE A 545 45.09 9.32 -13.81
N SER A 546 45.17 8.25 -13.03
CA SER A 546 43.97 7.60 -12.48
C SER A 546 43.23 8.51 -11.52
N LEU A 547 43.93 9.23 -10.65
CA LEU A 547 43.32 10.18 -9.72
C LEU A 547 42.70 11.36 -10.47
N CYS A 548 43.37 11.90 -11.49
CA CYS A 548 42.87 13.02 -12.27
C CYS A 548 41.66 12.61 -13.13
N LEU A 549 41.66 11.44 -13.78
CA LEU A 549 40.47 10.94 -14.50
C LEU A 549 39.30 10.66 -13.55
N CYS A 550 39.56 10.03 -12.39
CA CYS A 550 38.51 9.74 -11.40
C CYS A 550 37.94 11.03 -10.79
N LEU A 551 38.77 12.03 -10.49
CA LEU A 551 38.31 13.33 -9.97
C LEU A 551 37.56 14.12 -11.05
N CYS A 552 38.04 14.12 -12.30
CA CYS A 552 37.37 14.81 -13.39
C CYS A 552 36.04 14.14 -13.77
N LEU A 553 35.94 12.80 -13.80
CA LEU A 553 34.66 12.11 -14.03
C LEU A 553 33.70 12.30 -12.85
N SER A 554 34.18 12.21 -11.61
CA SER A 554 33.31 12.40 -10.43
C SER A 554 32.85 13.86 -10.27
N LEU A 555 33.70 14.86 -10.53
CA LEU A 555 33.28 16.27 -10.55
C LEU A 555 32.36 16.55 -11.74
N SER A 556 32.64 16.04 -12.93
CA SER A 556 31.78 16.29 -14.10
C SER A 556 30.40 15.62 -13.97
N LEU A 557 30.32 14.39 -13.43
CA LEU A 557 29.04 13.76 -13.11
C LEU A 557 28.32 14.45 -11.95
N SER A 558 29.03 14.81 -10.87
CA SER A 558 28.38 15.49 -9.74
C SER A 558 27.92 16.91 -10.09
N LEU A 559 28.70 17.67 -10.88
CA LEU A 559 28.26 18.97 -11.38
C LEU A 559 27.09 18.80 -12.36
N SER A 560 27.16 17.90 -13.35
CA SER A 560 26.06 17.70 -14.29
C SER A 560 24.77 17.22 -13.63
N LEU A 561 24.86 16.32 -12.63
CA LEU A 561 23.70 15.93 -11.82
C LEU A 561 23.23 17.08 -10.91
N SER A 562 24.12 17.82 -10.27
CA SER A 562 23.72 18.94 -9.42
C SER A 562 23.04 20.05 -10.23
N LEU A 563 23.50 20.29 -11.47
CA LEU A 563 22.95 21.27 -12.37
C LEU A 563 21.61 20.79 -12.95
N CYS A 564 21.46 19.50 -13.26
CA CYS A 564 20.17 18.96 -13.68
C CYS A 564 19.15 19.01 -12.54
N VAL A 565 19.55 18.66 -11.31
CA VAL A 565 18.71 18.75 -10.12
C VAL A 565 18.36 20.21 -9.82
N SER A 566 19.31 21.16 -9.88
CA SER A 566 19.04 22.57 -9.63
C SER A 566 18.13 23.18 -10.69
N VAL A 567 18.34 22.85 -11.98
CA VAL A 567 17.47 23.33 -13.07
C VAL A 567 16.06 22.75 -12.94
N CYS A 568 15.91 21.47 -12.62
CA CYS A 568 14.62 20.85 -12.33
C CYS A 568 13.95 21.51 -11.10
N LEU A 569 14.70 21.76 -10.01
CA LEU A 569 14.17 22.40 -8.81
C LEU A 569 13.75 23.86 -9.08
N CYS A 570 14.54 24.61 -9.84
CA CYS A 570 14.23 25.99 -10.25
C CYS A 570 13.00 26.06 -11.17
N LEU A 571 12.84 25.11 -12.09
CA LEU A 571 11.63 24.97 -12.92
C LEU A 571 10.40 24.60 -12.07
N CYS A 572 10.55 23.70 -11.10
CA CYS A 572 9.49 23.35 -10.15
C CYS A 572 9.09 24.55 -9.28
N LEU A 573 10.06 25.28 -8.72
CA LEU A 573 9.80 26.47 -7.89
C LEU A 573 9.17 27.60 -8.70
N SER A 574 9.59 27.84 -9.93
CA SER A 574 8.97 28.84 -10.80
C SER A 574 7.55 28.46 -11.25
N LEU A 575 7.26 27.18 -11.50
CA LEU A 575 5.91 26.69 -11.78
C LEU A 575 4.99 26.71 -10.53
N SER A 576 5.57 26.52 -9.35
CA SER A 576 4.86 26.61 -8.06
C SER A 576 4.58 28.07 -7.68
N LEU A 577 5.54 28.97 -7.89
CA LEU A 577 5.42 30.41 -7.61
C LEU A 577 4.50 31.12 -8.60
N THR A 578 4.44 30.68 -9.87
CA THR A 578 3.44 31.17 -10.82
C THR A 578 2.02 30.77 -10.40
N HIS A 579 1.82 29.58 -9.81
CA HIS A 579 0.54 29.21 -9.18
C HIS A 579 0.23 30.03 -7.91
N ALA A 580 1.23 30.29 -7.06
CA ALA A 580 1.04 31.11 -5.86
C ALA A 580 0.69 32.57 -6.18
N HIS A 581 1.31 33.16 -7.21
CA HIS A 581 0.99 34.53 -7.65
C HIS A 581 -0.33 34.64 -8.41
N THR A 582 -0.76 33.62 -9.16
CA THR A 582 -2.12 33.61 -9.73
C THR A 582 -3.21 33.45 -8.66
N HIS A 583 -2.91 32.83 -7.52
CA HIS A 583 -3.82 32.77 -6.37
C HIS A 583 -3.78 34.02 -5.48
N SER A 584 -2.67 34.76 -5.41
CA SER A 584 -2.57 36.00 -4.62
C SER A 584 -3.04 37.26 -5.37
N CYS A 585 -3.15 37.24 -6.71
CA CYS A 585 -3.66 38.37 -7.49
C CYS A 585 -5.19 38.38 -7.68
N ASN A 586 -5.93 37.41 -7.13
CA ASN A 586 -7.40 37.38 -7.15
C ASN A 586 -8.06 37.58 -5.77
N SER A 587 -7.30 38.01 -4.76
CA SER A 587 -7.78 38.26 -3.40
C SER A 587 -7.28 39.61 -2.88
N GLY A 588 -7.71 40.70 -3.52
CA GLY A 588 -7.45 42.06 -3.03
C GLY A 588 -8.02 43.13 -3.93
N ASP A 589 -9.31 43.43 -3.78
CA ASP A 589 -9.84 44.80 -3.67
C ASP A 589 -11.37 44.80 -3.78
N HIS A 590 -12.03 44.78 -2.61
CA HIS A 590 -13.30 45.47 -2.42
C HIS A 590 -13.53 45.68 -0.91
N GLN A 591 -12.81 46.66 -0.35
CA GLN A 591 -13.29 47.39 0.82
C GLN A 591 -13.47 48.86 0.45
N GLY A 592 -14.71 49.33 0.59
CA GLY A 592 -15.06 50.73 0.77
C GLY A 592 -15.43 51.50 -0.50
N LEU A 593 -16.73 51.71 -0.72
CA LEU A 593 -17.35 53.06 -0.79
C LEU A 593 -18.86 52.95 -1.08
N LYS A 594 -19.64 53.32 -0.06
CA LYS A 594 -21.06 53.72 -0.03
C LYS A 594 -22.15 52.71 -0.37
#